data_AF-A0A954CT24-F1
#
_entry.id   AF-A0A954CT24-F1
#
_cell.length_a   1.000
_cell.length_b   1.000
_cell.length_c   1.000
_cell.angle_alpha   90.00
_cell.angle_beta   90.00
_cell.angle_gamma   90.00
#
_symmetry.space_group_name_H-M   'P 1'
#
loop_
_entity.id
_entity.type
_entity.pdbx_description
1 polymer ?
#
loop_
_entity_poly.entity_id
_entity_poly.type
_entity_poly.pdbx_seq_one_letter_code
_entity_poly.pdbx_strand_id
1 'polypeptide(L)'
;MSPEPVEALAETPERRIAMRDAARWFALAVGSIAVAGTLAIVLVVGRLPGISEIVITDVEFAKRSLVVHVNLALAVWFFSFTAGLFCLLPGARALRVSPLAFVLSLSGTLLFCSTVFMPSATPILCNYVPALNHWVFLLGIGMFGGGIALNYIDSRMLPGRVASALVPREARFGLRASALVYLCAMLTFYGAYVSGSDSLLIRSDGLTDAQYLERLQAYYEWLFWGGGHVLQIANEIAMVSAWLILLSRVLKRSAVPPKAAAVLFLILMLPTAVGPWWTFNSSSMTHFTRLMQWGIFPAVSVFMIWSAVSLFKARGGFRPGDLRSPAFVGFVT
;
A
#
# COMPACT_ATOMS: atom_id res chain seq x y z
N MET A 1 -49.77 -10.32 20.35
CA MET A 1 -48.61 -9.57 19.85
C MET A 1 -47.48 -10.56 19.70
N SER A 2 -47.39 -11.21 18.54
CA SER A 2 -46.29 -12.13 18.23
C SER A 2 -44.99 -11.34 18.23
N PRO A 3 -43.87 -11.88 18.76
CA PRO A 3 -42.58 -11.25 18.58
C PRO A 3 -42.32 -11.13 17.07
N GLU A 4 -42.02 -9.93 16.60
CA GLU A 4 -41.52 -9.74 15.24
C GLU A 4 -40.38 -10.73 15.00
N PRO A 5 -40.34 -11.42 13.86
CA PRO A 5 -39.18 -12.20 13.52
C PRO A 5 -38.02 -11.22 13.47
N VAL A 6 -36.99 -11.47 14.27
CA VAL A 6 -35.66 -10.90 14.07
C VAL A 6 -35.35 -11.16 12.60
N GLU A 7 -35.48 -10.13 11.77
CA GLU A 7 -34.97 -10.11 10.41
C GLU A 7 -33.49 -10.46 10.55
N ALA A 8 -33.20 -11.74 10.38
CA ALA A 8 -31.86 -12.23 10.15
C ALA A 8 -31.40 -11.46 8.91
N LEU A 9 -30.70 -10.35 9.13
CA LEU A 9 -30.26 -9.36 8.15
C LEU A 9 -29.89 -10.08 6.86
N ALA A 10 -30.84 -10.20 5.93
CA ALA A 10 -30.63 -10.93 4.70
C ALA A 10 -29.46 -10.23 4.04
N GLU A 11 -28.32 -10.93 3.89
CA GLU A 11 -27.14 -10.30 3.30
C GLU A 11 -27.55 -9.81 1.92
N THR A 12 -27.55 -8.48 1.74
CA THR A 12 -27.90 -7.91 0.44
C THR A 12 -26.92 -8.46 -0.60
N PRO A 13 -27.34 -8.70 -1.85
CA PRO A 13 -26.44 -9.14 -2.92
C PRO A 13 -25.19 -8.27 -3.02
N GLU A 14 -25.33 -6.96 -2.79
CA GLU A 14 -24.23 -5.99 -2.75
C GLU A 14 -23.19 -6.30 -1.65
N ARG A 15 -23.65 -6.65 -0.44
CA ARG A 15 -22.78 -7.01 0.68
C ARG A 15 -21.99 -8.29 0.38
N ARG A 16 -22.63 -9.33 -0.15
CA ARG A 16 -21.95 -10.58 -0.56
C ARG A 16 -20.86 -10.31 -1.60
N ILE A 17 -21.17 -9.48 -2.58
CA ILE A 17 -20.24 -9.08 -3.63
C ILE A 17 -19.03 -8.33 -3.06
N ALA A 18 -19.27 -7.37 -2.15
CA ALA A 18 -18.21 -6.61 -1.48
C ALA A 18 -17.28 -7.52 -0.65
N MET A 19 -17.86 -8.45 0.12
CA MET A 19 -17.09 -9.42 0.91
C MET A 19 -16.27 -10.36 0.04
N ARG A 20 -16.81 -10.84 -1.09
CA ARG A 20 -16.09 -11.69 -2.04
C ARG A 20 -14.89 -10.97 -2.64
N ASP A 21 -15.06 -9.73 -3.07
CA ASP A 21 -13.96 -8.94 -3.62
C ASP A 21 -12.89 -8.65 -2.56
N ALA A 22 -13.30 -8.23 -1.37
CA ALA A 22 -12.40 -8.00 -0.27
C ALA A 22 -11.60 -9.28 0.05
N ALA A 23 -12.26 -10.44 0.08
CA ALA A 23 -11.60 -11.72 0.29
C ALA A 23 -10.54 -12.05 -0.78
N ARG A 24 -10.81 -11.74 -2.07
CA ARG A 24 -9.82 -11.93 -3.14
C ARG A 24 -8.60 -11.04 -2.95
N TRP A 25 -8.82 -9.76 -2.64
CA TRP A 25 -7.75 -8.80 -2.37
C TRP A 25 -6.94 -9.18 -1.12
N PHE A 26 -7.60 -9.61 -0.04
CA PHE A 26 -6.91 -10.13 1.14
C PHE A 26 -6.15 -11.41 0.86
N ALA A 27 -6.68 -12.31 0.02
CA ALA A 27 -5.96 -13.51 -0.40
C ALA A 27 -4.68 -13.18 -1.18
N LEU A 28 -4.73 -12.18 -2.08
CA LEU A 28 -3.53 -11.68 -2.77
C LEU A 28 -2.53 -11.07 -1.77
N ALA A 29 -3.00 -10.28 -0.80
CA ALA A 29 -2.15 -9.66 0.22
C ALA A 29 -1.45 -10.69 1.13
N VAL A 30 -2.20 -11.70 1.60
CA VAL A 30 -1.65 -12.78 2.44
C VAL A 30 -0.73 -13.69 1.61
N GLY A 31 -1.10 -13.99 0.37
CA GLY A 31 -0.26 -14.77 -0.54
C GLY A 31 1.06 -14.05 -0.84
N SER A 32 1.04 -12.73 -1.05
CA SER A 32 2.25 -11.97 -1.35
C SER A 32 3.21 -11.92 -0.17
N ILE A 33 2.73 -11.69 1.06
CA ILE A 33 3.61 -11.69 2.24
C ILE A 33 4.16 -13.09 2.55
N ALA A 34 3.40 -14.16 2.29
CA ALA A 34 3.89 -15.53 2.43
C ALA A 34 5.02 -15.83 1.43
N VAL A 35 4.85 -15.49 0.15
CA VAL A 35 5.90 -15.66 -0.87
C VAL A 35 7.11 -14.77 -0.58
N ALA A 36 6.88 -13.52 -0.13
CA ALA A 36 7.95 -12.63 0.31
C ALA A 36 8.75 -13.27 1.45
N GLY A 37 8.08 -13.87 2.44
CA GLY A 37 8.73 -14.59 3.55
C GLY A 37 9.65 -15.71 3.07
N THR A 38 9.25 -16.47 2.05
CA THR A 38 10.11 -17.49 1.44
C THR A 38 11.35 -16.87 0.78
N LEU A 39 11.20 -15.78 0.02
CA LEU A 39 12.33 -15.07 -0.58
C LEU A 39 13.27 -14.47 0.47
N ALA A 40 12.75 -14.11 1.65
CA ALA A 40 13.56 -13.59 2.76
C ALA A 40 14.60 -14.60 3.25
N ILE A 41 14.36 -15.91 3.11
CA ILE A 41 15.32 -16.95 3.48
C ILE A 41 16.60 -16.81 2.66
N VAL A 42 16.49 -16.55 1.35
CA VAL A 42 17.64 -16.29 0.46
C VAL A 42 18.46 -15.11 0.98
N LEU A 43 17.78 -14.06 1.47
CA LEU A 43 18.42 -12.85 1.99
C LEU A 43 19.13 -13.07 3.31
N VAL A 44 18.51 -13.83 4.22
CA VAL A 44 19.11 -14.18 5.51
C VAL A 44 20.37 -15.01 5.26
N VAL A 45 20.28 -16.06 4.44
CA VAL A 45 21.42 -16.91 4.10
C VAL A 45 22.54 -16.11 3.43
N GLY A 46 22.20 -15.20 2.51
CA GLY A 46 23.18 -14.32 1.85
C GLY A 46 23.90 -13.34 2.77
N ARG A 47 23.44 -13.14 4.01
CA ARG A 47 24.08 -12.29 5.01
C ARG A 47 24.86 -13.06 6.08
N LEU A 48 24.83 -14.39 6.05
CA LEU A 48 25.55 -15.22 7.03
C LEU A 48 27.01 -15.41 6.60
N PRO A 49 28.00 -14.89 7.35
CA PRO A 49 29.41 -15.10 7.03
C PRO A 49 29.76 -16.60 7.11
N GLY A 50 30.57 -17.09 6.17
CA GLY A 50 30.93 -18.50 6.05
C GLY A 50 29.86 -19.42 5.42
N ILE A 51 28.58 -19.08 5.49
CA ILE A 51 27.50 -19.84 4.82
C ILE A 51 27.21 -19.25 3.43
N SER A 52 27.18 -17.93 3.30
CA SER A 52 26.92 -17.23 2.04
C SER A 52 27.89 -17.66 0.93
N GLU A 53 29.18 -17.83 1.26
CA GLU A 53 30.22 -18.29 0.33
C GLU A 53 30.02 -19.73 -0.17
N ILE A 54 29.32 -20.56 0.61
CA ILE A 54 29.06 -21.97 0.31
C ILE A 54 27.71 -22.16 -0.40
N VAL A 55 26.69 -21.39 -0.01
CA VAL A 55 25.29 -21.60 -0.41
C VAL A 55 24.82 -20.64 -1.50
N ILE A 56 25.31 -19.39 -1.52
CA ILE A 56 24.93 -18.39 -2.53
C ILE A 56 26.03 -18.32 -3.59
N THR A 57 25.87 -19.13 -4.64
CA THR A 57 26.76 -19.10 -5.82
C THR A 57 26.37 -18.01 -6.82
N ASP A 58 25.10 -17.59 -6.83
CA ASP A 58 24.59 -16.50 -7.67
C ASP A 58 24.17 -15.30 -6.78
N VAL A 59 25.09 -14.36 -6.60
CA VAL A 59 24.87 -13.10 -5.88
C VAL A 59 23.77 -12.27 -6.56
N GLU A 60 23.66 -12.35 -7.88
CA GLU A 60 22.69 -11.58 -8.64
C GLU A 60 21.27 -12.13 -8.45
N PHE A 61 21.13 -13.46 -8.32
CA PHE A 61 19.86 -14.08 -7.91
C PHE A 61 19.43 -13.62 -6.51
N ALA A 62 20.36 -13.50 -5.57
CA ALA A 62 20.05 -12.99 -4.24
C ALA A 62 19.56 -11.53 -4.29
N LYS A 63 20.19 -10.68 -5.11
CA LYS A 63 19.72 -9.29 -5.33
C LYS A 63 18.38 -9.24 -6.06
N ARG A 64 18.14 -10.08 -7.08
CA ARG A 64 16.83 -10.17 -7.76
C ARG A 64 15.74 -10.61 -6.79
N SER A 65 16.05 -11.59 -5.93
CA SER A 65 15.17 -12.04 -4.85
C SER A 65 14.86 -10.92 -3.86
N LEU A 66 15.85 -10.09 -3.50
CA LEU A 66 15.66 -8.92 -2.65
C LEU A 66 14.67 -7.93 -3.26
N VAL A 67 14.84 -7.60 -4.54
CA VAL A 67 13.95 -6.67 -5.24
C VAL A 67 12.51 -7.18 -5.24
N VAL A 68 12.29 -8.45 -5.60
CA VAL A 68 10.94 -9.04 -5.63
C VAL A 68 10.35 -9.23 -4.24
N HIS A 69 11.16 -9.62 -3.25
CA HIS A 69 10.77 -9.69 -1.85
C HIS A 69 10.21 -8.35 -1.35
N VAL A 70 10.95 -7.26 -1.55
CA VAL A 70 10.55 -5.93 -1.09
C VAL A 70 9.26 -5.48 -1.78
N ASN A 71 9.12 -5.70 -3.09
CA ASN A 71 7.89 -5.35 -3.81
C ASN A 71 6.67 -6.17 -3.34
N LEU A 72 6.84 -7.46 -3.05
CA LEU A 72 5.76 -8.29 -2.50
C LEU A 72 5.38 -7.88 -1.07
N ALA A 73 6.37 -7.57 -0.23
CA ALA A 73 6.18 -7.21 1.17
C ALA A 73 5.68 -5.78 1.33
N LEU A 74 6.14 -4.79 0.56
CA LEU A 74 5.75 -3.39 0.77
C LEU A 74 4.70 -2.89 -0.21
N ALA A 75 4.71 -3.34 -1.48
CA ALA A 75 3.73 -2.88 -2.46
C ALA A 75 2.51 -3.82 -2.52
N VAL A 76 2.72 -5.10 -2.85
CA VAL A 76 1.60 -6.03 -3.09
C VAL A 76 0.80 -6.28 -1.82
N TRP A 77 1.47 -6.55 -0.70
CA TRP A 77 0.78 -6.77 0.58
C TRP A 77 -0.05 -5.56 1.00
N PHE A 78 0.57 -4.37 1.11
CA PHE A 78 -0.07 -3.17 1.64
C PHE A 78 -1.25 -2.71 0.76
N PHE A 79 -1.04 -2.60 -0.55
CA PHE A 79 -2.06 -2.05 -1.45
C PHE A 79 -3.16 -3.04 -1.78
N SER A 80 -2.87 -4.36 -1.83
CA SER A 80 -3.93 -5.36 -1.95
C SER A 80 -4.77 -5.42 -0.68
N PHE A 81 -4.16 -5.34 0.51
CA PHE A 81 -4.89 -5.28 1.76
C PHE A 81 -5.79 -4.03 1.83
N THR A 82 -5.25 -2.86 1.48
CA THR A 82 -5.99 -1.60 1.47
C THR A 82 -7.10 -1.60 0.42
N ALA A 83 -6.87 -2.18 -0.76
CA ALA A 83 -7.90 -2.40 -1.78
C ALA A 83 -9.05 -3.29 -1.25
N GLY A 84 -8.72 -4.34 -0.49
CA GLY A 84 -9.71 -5.18 0.18
C GLY A 84 -10.56 -4.41 1.20
N LEU A 85 -9.92 -3.60 2.04
CA LEU A 85 -10.64 -2.71 2.97
C LEU A 85 -11.51 -1.68 2.23
N PHE A 86 -11.01 -1.15 1.11
CA PHE A 86 -11.74 -0.21 0.27
C PHE A 86 -13.03 -0.82 -0.29
N CYS A 87 -13.02 -2.09 -0.70
CA CYS A 87 -14.22 -2.81 -1.16
C CYS A 87 -15.32 -2.89 -0.09
N LEU A 88 -14.96 -2.79 1.20
CA LEU A 88 -15.89 -2.83 2.33
C LEU A 88 -16.52 -1.46 2.67
N LEU A 89 -16.14 -0.40 1.97
CA LEU A 89 -16.79 0.92 2.09
C LEU A 89 -18.23 0.90 1.54
N PRO A 90 -19.12 1.73 2.09
CA PRO A 90 -20.49 1.84 1.59
C PRO A 90 -20.53 2.55 0.22
N GLY A 91 -21.30 2.00 -0.72
CA GLY A 91 -21.50 2.57 -2.06
C GLY A 91 -21.86 1.51 -3.11
N ALA A 92 -22.44 1.94 -4.23
CA ALA A 92 -22.77 1.07 -5.34
C ALA A 92 -21.50 0.72 -6.15
N ARG A 93 -21.41 -0.50 -6.69
CA ARG A 93 -20.23 -0.96 -7.41
C ARG A 93 -20.34 -0.70 -8.92
N ALA A 94 -19.23 -0.33 -9.55
CA ALA A 94 -19.07 -0.51 -11.00
C ALA A 94 -18.80 -2.01 -11.32
N LEU A 95 -19.83 -2.76 -11.74
CA LEU A 95 -19.79 -4.23 -11.81
C LEU A 95 -18.67 -4.82 -12.69
N ARG A 96 -18.27 -4.14 -13.76
CA ARG A 96 -17.23 -4.62 -14.71
C ARG A 96 -15.80 -4.24 -14.34
N VAL A 97 -15.60 -3.21 -13.52
CA VAL A 97 -14.28 -2.62 -13.25
C VAL A 97 -13.49 -3.44 -12.24
N SER A 98 -14.13 -3.90 -11.16
CA SER A 98 -13.39 -4.58 -10.08
C SER A 98 -12.84 -5.99 -10.45
N PRO A 99 -13.50 -6.86 -11.25
CA PRO A 99 -12.88 -8.11 -11.68
C PRO A 99 -11.65 -7.86 -12.56
N LEU A 100 -11.70 -6.86 -13.44
CA LEU A 100 -10.58 -6.46 -14.29
C LEU A 100 -9.42 -5.92 -13.44
N ALA A 101 -9.70 -5.04 -12.47
CA ALA A 101 -8.72 -4.50 -11.54
C ALA A 101 -7.96 -5.62 -10.81
N PHE A 102 -8.69 -6.60 -10.26
CA PHE A 102 -8.08 -7.72 -9.56
C PHE A 102 -7.24 -8.61 -10.49
N VAL A 103 -7.76 -8.97 -11.68
CA VAL A 103 -7.02 -9.80 -12.64
C VAL A 103 -5.75 -9.09 -13.10
N LEU A 104 -5.84 -7.80 -13.42
CA LEU A 104 -4.69 -6.98 -13.81
C LEU A 104 -3.63 -6.96 -12.70
N SER A 105 -4.03 -6.76 -11.45
CA SER A 105 -3.10 -6.76 -10.31
C SER A 105 -2.46 -8.12 -10.05
N LEU A 106 -3.23 -9.20 -10.13
CA LEU A 106 -2.74 -10.57 -9.95
C LEU A 106 -1.75 -10.94 -11.07
N SER A 107 -2.12 -10.70 -12.33
CA SER A 107 -1.27 -10.96 -13.48
C SER A 107 0.02 -10.13 -13.43
N GLY A 108 -0.07 -8.85 -13.07
CA GLY A 108 1.11 -7.99 -12.89
C GLY A 108 2.04 -8.52 -11.80
N THR A 109 1.48 -8.95 -10.68
CA THR A 109 2.24 -9.55 -9.56
C THR A 109 2.99 -10.80 -10.00
N LEU A 110 2.31 -11.74 -10.66
CA LEU A 110 2.93 -12.97 -11.17
C LEU A 110 4.02 -12.66 -12.20
N LEU A 111 3.76 -11.67 -13.07
CA LEU A 111 4.68 -11.29 -14.13
C LEU A 111 5.98 -10.72 -13.55
N PHE A 112 5.93 -9.74 -12.64
CA PHE A 112 7.16 -9.21 -12.06
C PHE A 112 7.87 -10.24 -11.18
N CYS A 113 7.15 -11.12 -10.46
CA CYS A 113 7.77 -12.20 -9.68
C CYS A 113 8.58 -13.17 -10.54
N SER A 114 8.12 -13.47 -11.76
CA SER A 114 8.83 -14.38 -12.66
C SER A 114 10.25 -13.90 -13.02
N THR A 115 10.50 -12.59 -12.92
CA THR A 115 11.79 -12.00 -13.29
C THR A 115 12.92 -12.31 -12.31
N VAL A 116 12.63 -12.87 -11.12
CA VAL A 116 13.66 -13.44 -10.23
C VAL A 116 14.54 -14.45 -10.96
N PHE A 117 13.95 -15.23 -11.86
CA PHE A 117 14.60 -16.31 -12.60
C PHE A 117 15.21 -15.86 -13.93
N MET A 118 15.21 -14.56 -14.23
CA MET A 118 15.74 -14.03 -15.48
C MET A 118 17.14 -13.44 -15.25
N PRO A 119 18.23 -14.07 -15.74
CA PRO A 119 19.59 -13.55 -15.55
C PRO A 119 19.82 -12.18 -16.19
N SER A 120 19.05 -11.85 -17.24
CA SER A 120 19.06 -10.55 -17.91
C SER A 120 18.42 -9.42 -17.09
N ALA A 121 17.75 -9.74 -15.98
CA ALA A 121 17.06 -8.76 -15.15
C ALA A 121 18.01 -8.14 -14.13
N THR A 122 18.63 -7.01 -14.49
CA THR A 122 19.61 -6.32 -13.64
C THR A 122 18.92 -5.68 -12.43
N PRO A 123 19.31 -6.00 -11.19
CA PRO A 123 18.77 -5.43 -9.97
C PRO A 123 19.29 -4.02 -9.71
N ILE A 124 18.35 -3.08 -9.56
CA ILE A 124 18.58 -1.68 -9.23
C ILE A 124 17.95 -1.40 -7.86
N LEU A 125 18.79 -1.24 -6.85
CA LEU A 125 18.38 -1.06 -5.45
C LEU A 125 18.17 0.43 -5.18
N CYS A 126 17.14 1.01 -5.80
CA CYS A 126 16.70 2.38 -5.54
C CYS A 126 15.75 2.45 -4.35
N ASN A 127 15.59 3.66 -3.79
CA ASN A 127 14.70 3.86 -2.65
C ASN A 127 13.23 3.69 -3.05
N TYR A 128 12.40 3.30 -2.07
CA TYR A 128 10.95 3.09 -2.15
C TYR A 128 10.49 1.90 -3.01
N VAL A 129 10.83 1.86 -4.29
CA VAL A 129 10.41 0.81 -5.22
C VAL A 129 11.65 0.24 -5.92
N PRO A 130 12.36 -0.72 -5.31
CA PRO A 130 13.49 -1.35 -5.97
C PRO A 130 13.02 -2.02 -7.25
N ALA A 131 13.86 -2.02 -8.28
CA ALA A 131 13.45 -2.46 -9.60
C ALA A 131 14.43 -3.44 -10.23
N LEU A 132 13.89 -4.28 -11.10
CA LEU A 132 14.70 -5.02 -12.06
C LEU A 132 14.61 -4.28 -13.39
N ASN A 133 15.76 -3.91 -13.94
CA ASN A 133 15.87 -3.29 -15.26
C ASN A 133 15.58 -4.34 -16.34
N HIS A 134 14.30 -4.64 -16.52
CA HIS A 134 13.78 -5.59 -17.49
C HIS A 134 12.34 -5.23 -17.82
N TRP A 135 11.98 -5.23 -19.10
CA TRP A 135 10.64 -4.81 -19.53
C TRP A 135 9.52 -5.66 -18.91
N VAL A 136 9.75 -6.96 -18.67
CA VAL A 136 8.78 -7.85 -18.00
C VAL A 136 8.51 -7.37 -16.57
N PHE A 137 9.54 -6.94 -15.85
CA PHE A 137 9.39 -6.43 -14.48
C PHE A 137 8.61 -5.13 -14.48
N LEU A 138 8.99 -4.19 -15.37
CA LEU A 138 8.34 -2.88 -15.49
C LEU A 138 6.87 -2.99 -15.93
N LEU A 139 6.58 -3.89 -16.87
CA LEU A 139 5.21 -4.21 -17.26
C LEU A 139 4.44 -4.82 -16.07
N GLY A 140 5.03 -5.77 -15.36
CA GLY A 140 4.38 -6.44 -14.22
C GLY A 140 4.05 -5.48 -13.07
N ILE A 141 5.01 -4.65 -12.65
CA ILE A 141 4.79 -3.66 -11.59
C ILE A 141 3.79 -2.58 -12.03
N GLY A 142 3.83 -2.17 -13.31
CA GLY A 142 2.88 -1.23 -13.90
C GLY A 142 1.45 -1.80 -13.96
N MET A 143 1.29 -3.05 -14.37
CA MET A 143 0.00 -3.76 -14.33
C MET A 143 -0.52 -3.88 -12.90
N PHE A 144 0.36 -4.23 -11.94
CA PHE A 144 -0.01 -4.29 -10.54
C PHE A 144 -0.57 -2.95 -10.05
N GLY A 145 0.19 -1.87 -10.22
CA GLY A 145 -0.20 -0.54 -9.77
C GLY A 145 -1.43 0.01 -10.51
N GLY A 146 -1.51 -0.21 -11.82
CA GLY A 146 -2.67 0.15 -12.63
C GLY A 146 -3.94 -0.57 -12.19
N GLY A 147 -3.85 -1.84 -11.79
CA GLY A 147 -4.98 -2.60 -11.25
C GLY A 147 -5.46 -2.05 -9.90
N ILE A 148 -4.56 -1.65 -9.01
CA ILE A 148 -4.93 -0.97 -7.76
C ILE A 148 -5.59 0.38 -8.05
N ALA A 149 -5.01 1.19 -8.94
CA ALA A 149 -5.60 2.47 -9.34
C ALA A 149 -7.02 2.29 -9.90
N LEU A 150 -7.21 1.29 -10.76
CA LEU A 150 -8.51 0.94 -11.33
C LEU A 150 -9.52 0.51 -10.26
N ASN A 151 -9.09 -0.19 -9.21
CA ASN A 151 -9.95 -0.54 -8.07
C ASN A 151 -10.46 0.70 -7.31
N TYR A 152 -9.68 1.78 -7.27
CA TYR A 152 -10.07 3.03 -6.59
C TYR A 152 -10.96 3.94 -7.44
N ILE A 153 -11.04 3.73 -8.76
CA ILE A 153 -12.01 4.40 -9.63
C ILE A 153 -13.39 3.72 -9.46
N ASP A 154 -14.04 4.02 -8.34
CA ASP A 154 -15.33 3.43 -7.95
C ASP A 154 -16.18 4.44 -7.16
N SER A 155 -17.51 4.29 -7.21
CA SER A 155 -18.44 5.22 -6.55
C SER A 155 -18.28 5.27 -5.02
N ARG A 156 -17.63 4.26 -4.42
CA ARG A 156 -17.24 4.25 -2.99
C ARG A 156 -16.31 5.39 -2.59
N MET A 157 -15.62 6.03 -3.55
CA MET A 157 -14.92 7.31 -3.33
C MET A 157 -15.86 8.38 -2.74
N LEU A 158 -17.14 8.34 -3.11
CA LEU A 158 -18.13 9.32 -2.67
C LEU A 158 -18.78 8.88 -1.34
N PRO A 159 -19.14 9.84 -0.47
CA PRO A 159 -19.89 9.53 0.75
C PRO A 159 -21.30 9.00 0.42
N GLY A 160 -21.50 7.69 0.47
CA GLY A 160 -22.81 7.05 0.33
C GLY A 160 -23.65 7.07 1.61
N ARG A 161 -24.99 7.06 1.48
CA ARG A 161 -25.97 7.06 2.58
C ARG A 161 -26.41 5.67 3.07
N VAL A 162 -25.65 4.61 2.78
CA VAL A 162 -26.10 3.23 3.08
C VAL A 162 -26.03 2.91 4.59
N ALA A 163 -27.08 2.26 5.09
CA ALA A 163 -27.37 2.02 6.51
C ALA A 163 -26.44 1.00 7.22
N SER A 164 -25.80 0.09 6.48
CA SER A 164 -24.89 -0.91 7.05
C SER A 164 -23.53 -0.80 6.36
N ALA A 165 -22.51 -0.34 7.08
CA ALA A 165 -21.14 -0.42 6.60
C ALA A 165 -20.31 -1.29 7.53
N LEU A 166 -19.52 -2.18 6.94
CA LEU A 166 -18.60 -3.09 7.64
C LEU A 166 -17.42 -2.34 8.27
N VAL A 167 -17.18 -1.10 7.82
CA VAL A 167 -16.13 -0.19 8.28
C VAL A 167 -16.73 0.91 9.17
N PRO A 168 -16.16 1.17 10.37
CA PRO A 168 -16.59 2.23 11.27
C PRO A 168 -16.37 3.63 10.66
N ARG A 169 -17.19 4.62 11.04
CA ARG A 169 -17.26 5.93 10.38
C ARG A 169 -15.93 6.67 10.37
N GLU A 170 -15.18 6.61 11.47
CA GLU A 170 -13.89 7.25 11.66
C GLU A 170 -12.80 6.73 10.71
N ALA A 171 -12.88 5.48 10.24
CA ALA A 171 -11.90 4.91 9.31
C ALA A 171 -12.28 5.13 7.83
N ARG A 172 -13.56 5.41 7.53
CA ARG A 172 -14.04 5.52 6.13
C ARG A 172 -13.38 6.66 5.37
N PHE A 173 -13.16 7.80 6.03
CA PHE A 173 -12.50 8.93 5.40
C PHE A 173 -11.04 8.59 5.11
N GLY A 174 -10.34 7.96 6.06
CA GLY A 174 -8.96 7.53 5.88
C GLY A 174 -8.77 6.55 4.72
N LEU A 175 -9.62 5.53 4.58
CA LEU A 175 -9.53 4.61 3.43
C LEU A 175 -9.72 5.31 2.07
N ARG A 176 -10.61 6.29 1.99
CA ARG A 176 -10.78 7.12 0.78
C ARG A 176 -9.59 8.04 0.55
N ALA A 177 -9.07 8.64 1.61
CA ALA A 177 -7.90 9.49 1.56
C ALA A 177 -6.67 8.70 1.09
N SER A 178 -6.42 7.51 1.64
CA SER A 178 -5.33 6.62 1.20
C SER A 178 -5.43 6.28 -0.28
N ALA A 179 -6.64 5.93 -0.75
CA ALA A 179 -6.89 5.68 -2.17
C ALA A 179 -6.64 6.93 -3.04
N LEU A 180 -7.04 8.12 -2.59
CA LEU A 180 -6.77 9.36 -3.31
C LEU A 180 -5.28 9.70 -3.35
N VAL A 181 -4.56 9.54 -2.22
CA VAL A 181 -3.10 9.71 -2.16
C VAL A 181 -2.40 8.70 -3.07
N TYR A 182 -2.89 7.46 -3.16
CA TYR A 182 -2.39 6.47 -4.11
C TYR A 182 -2.53 6.95 -5.56
N LEU A 183 -3.70 7.48 -5.95
CA LEU A 183 -3.90 8.05 -7.28
C LEU A 183 -2.98 9.26 -7.53
N CYS A 184 -2.78 10.13 -6.53
CA CYS A 184 -1.79 11.20 -6.58
C CYS A 184 -0.36 10.65 -6.76
N ALA A 185 0.00 9.54 -6.11
CA ALA A 185 1.29 8.89 -6.30
C ALA A 185 1.47 8.39 -7.74
N MET A 186 0.42 7.80 -8.33
CA MET A 186 0.46 7.35 -9.74
C MET A 186 0.70 8.53 -10.69
N LEU A 187 0.02 9.66 -10.46
CA LEU A 187 0.26 10.89 -11.22
C LEU A 187 1.67 11.45 -10.99
N THR A 188 2.22 11.29 -9.77
CA THR A 188 3.58 11.72 -9.43
C THR A 188 4.62 10.87 -10.15
N PHE A 189 4.47 9.54 -10.18
CA PHE A 189 5.32 8.64 -10.98
C PHE A 189 5.22 8.95 -12.48
N TYR A 190 4.01 9.20 -12.98
CA TYR A 190 3.79 9.57 -14.37
C TYR A 190 4.50 10.89 -14.71
N GLY A 191 4.40 11.91 -13.86
CA GLY A 191 5.12 13.16 -14.03
C GLY A 191 6.64 12.98 -14.00
N ALA A 192 7.16 12.10 -13.15
CA ALA A 192 8.59 11.77 -13.12
C ALA A 192 9.05 11.04 -14.39
N TYR A 193 8.22 10.12 -14.91
CA TYR A 193 8.46 9.41 -16.16
C TYR A 193 8.51 10.36 -17.36
N VAL A 194 7.52 11.25 -17.50
CA VAL A 194 7.44 12.21 -18.62
C VAL A 194 8.52 13.28 -18.53
N SER A 195 8.85 13.75 -17.33
CA SER A 195 9.86 14.81 -17.17
C SER A 195 11.31 14.26 -17.19
N GLY A 196 11.47 12.99 -16.85
CA GLY A 196 12.76 12.28 -16.89
C GLY A 196 13.09 11.64 -18.23
N SER A 197 12.12 11.53 -19.15
CA SER A 197 12.29 10.79 -20.41
C SER A 197 13.35 11.40 -21.33
N ASP A 198 13.56 12.71 -21.30
CA ASP A 198 14.49 13.39 -22.22
C ASP A 198 15.88 13.62 -21.62
N SER A 199 15.99 13.74 -20.30
CA SER A 199 17.25 14.01 -19.59
C SER A 199 18.05 12.76 -19.25
N LEU A 200 17.41 11.58 -19.31
CA LEU A 200 17.99 10.30 -18.88
C LEU A 200 17.77 9.18 -19.89
N LEU A 201 17.65 9.46 -21.19
CA LEU A 201 17.73 8.41 -22.21
C LEU A 201 19.07 7.68 -22.07
N ILE A 202 19.04 6.52 -21.41
CA ILE A 202 20.22 5.74 -21.08
C ILE A 202 20.64 4.99 -22.34
N ARG A 203 21.35 5.66 -23.24
CA ARG A 203 22.14 4.97 -24.25
C ARG A 203 23.40 4.43 -23.59
N SER A 204 23.65 3.14 -23.81
CA SER A 204 24.89 2.47 -23.39
C SER A 204 26.11 2.92 -24.20
N ASP A 205 25.89 3.61 -25.33
CA ASP A 205 26.94 3.93 -26.30
C ASP A 205 28.06 4.77 -25.68
N GLY A 206 29.26 4.19 -25.61
CA GLY A 206 30.47 4.84 -25.09
C GLY A 206 30.59 4.87 -23.57
N LEU A 207 29.72 4.20 -22.82
CA LEU A 207 29.81 4.06 -21.37
C LEU A 207 30.47 2.74 -20.97
N THR A 208 31.23 2.74 -19.87
CA THR A 208 31.60 1.51 -19.18
C THR A 208 30.41 0.92 -18.44
N ASP A 209 30.46 -0.38 -18.10
CA ASP A 209 29.40 -1.05 -17.34
C ASP A 209 29.09 -0.33 -16.01
N ALA A 210 30.13 0.15 -15.31
CA ALA A 210 29.97 0.88 -14.06
C ALA A 210 29.23 2.21 -14.26
N GLN A 211 29.58 2.97 -15.30
CA GLN A 211 28.93 4.24 -15.62
C GLN A 211 27.48 4.03 -16.08
N TYR A 212 27.22 2.96 -16.80
CA TYR A 212 25.86 2.60 -17.22
C TYR A 212 24.98 2.24 -16.01
N LEU A 213 25.49 1.44 -15.07
CA LEU A 213 24.77 1.09 -13.84
C LEU A 213 24.50 2.31 -12.95
N GLU A 214 25.47 3.23 -12.82
CA GLU A 214 25.29 4.48 -12.08
C GLU A 214 24.16 5.35 -12.67
N ARG A 215 24.12 5.47 -14.00
CA ARG A 215 23.05 6.20 -14.70
C ARG A 215 21.68 5.53 -14.54
N LEU A 216 21.63 4.19 -14.60
CA LEU A 216 20.41 3.43 -14.32
C LEU A 216 19.91 3.68 -12.90
N GLN A 217 20.81 3.61 -11.91
CA GLN A 217 20.49 3.89 -10.52
C GLN A 217 19.90 5.30 -10.37
N ALA A 218 20.55 6.32 -10.95
CA ALA A 218 20.05 7.70 -10.91
C ALA A 218 18.67 7.86 -11.57
N TYR A 219 18.44 7.17 -12.69
CA TYR A 219 17.14 7.19 -13.37
C TYR A 219 16.03 6.56 -12.53
N TYR A 220 16.26 5.38 -11.98
CA TYR A 220 15.27 4.71 -11.15
C TYR A 220 15.03 5.44 -9.84
N GLU A 221 16.08 6.03 -9.26
CA GLU A 221 15.95 6.89 -8.10
C GLU A 221 15.04 8.08 -8.41
N TRP A 222 15.29 8.81 -9.50
CA TRP A 222 14.43 9.90 -9.95
C TRP A 222 12.98 9.45 -10.18
N LEU A 223 12.80 8.36 -10.92
CA LEU A 223 11.50 7.83 -11.30
C LEU A 223 10.67 7.48 -10.06
N PHE A 224 11.27 6.83 -9.07
CA PHE A 224 10.53 6.29 -7.93
C PHE A 224 10.53 7.16 -6.69
N TRP A 225 11.41 8.17 -6.59
CA TRP A 225 11.54 9.01 -5.40
C TRP A 225 10.23 9.72 -5.04
N GLY A 226 9.71 10.54 -5.96
CA GLY A 226 8.55 11.38 -5.68
C GLY A 226 7.30 10.56 -5.37
N GLY A 227 6.92 9.67 -6.28
CA GLY A 227 5.76 8.80 -6.10
C GLY A 227 5.92 7.86 -4.90
N GLY A 228 7.14 7.39 -4.62
CA GLY A 228 7.46 6.56 -3.46
C GLY A 228 7.19 7.25 -2.13
N HIS A 229 7.58 8.52 -1.98
CA HIS A 229 7.25 9.33 -0.80
C HIS A 229 5.74 9.49 -0.63
N VAL A 230 5.02 9.77 -1.73
CA VAL A 230 3.55 9.89 -1.69
C VAL A 230 2.90 8.55 -1.31
N LEU A 231 3.41 7.43 -1.81
CA LEU A 231 2.93 6.09 -1.43
C LEU A 231 3.14 5.80 0.07
N GLN A 232 4.23 6.25 0.69
CA GLN A 232 4.42 6.06 2.13
C GLN A 232 3.35 6.79 2.95
N ILE A 233 2.91 7.96 2.51
CA ILE A 233 1.79 8.67 3.15
C ILE A 233 0.46 7.92 2.92
N ALA A 234 0.25 7.35 1.73
CA ALA A 234 -0.92 6.49 1.49
C ALA A 234 -0.94 5.27 2.42
N ASN A 235 0.22 4.63 2.62
CA ASN A 235 0.41 3.50 3.54
C ASN A 235 0.12 3.89 4.99
N GLU A 236 0.63 5.04 5.42
CA GLU A 236 0.40 5.55 6.77
C GLU A 236 -1.09 5.81 7.04
N ILE A 237 -1.78 6.47 6.09
CA ILE A 237 -3.23 6.70 6.19
C ILE A 237 -3.99 5.36 6.23
N ALA A 238 -3.57 4.36 5.44
CA ALA A 238 -4.18 3.04 5.44
C ALA A 238 -3.98 2.31 6.79
N MET A 239 -2.77 2.36 7.34
CA MET A 239 -2.43 1.78 8.64
C MET A 239 -3.26 2.40 9.77
N VAL A 240 -3.31 3.72 9.86
CA VAL A 240 -4.14 4.42 10.86
C VAL A 240 -5.62 4.08 10.67
N SER A 241 -6.09 3.94 9.43
CA SER A 241 -7.46 3.49 9.15
C SER A 241 -7.71 2.07 9.66
N ALA A 242 -6.77 1.14 9.45
CA ALA A 242 -6.85 -0.22 9.97
C ALA A 242 -6.85 -0.25 11.50
N TRP A 243 -6.01 0.54 12.16
CA TRP A 243 -6.01 0.68 13.61
C TRP A 243 -7.34 1.22 14.15
N LEU A 244 -7.95 2.22 13.53
CA LEU A 244 -9.27 2.69 13.90
C LEU A 244 -10.35 1.60 13.72
N ILE A 245 -10.23 0.75 12.69
CA ILE A 245 -11.10 -0.43 12.52
C ILE A 245 -10.94 -1.36 13.73
N LEU A 246 -9.72 -1.75 14.08
CA LEU A 246 -9.44 -2.64 15.21
C LEU A 246 -9.92 -2.06 16.55
N LEU A 247 -9.57 -0.81 16.82
CA LEU A 247 -9.95 -0.12 18.05
C LEU A 247 -11.46 0.03 18.20
N SER A 248 -12.20 0.28 17.11
CA SER A 248 -13.66 0.35 17.17
C SER A 248 -14.29 -0.97 17.64
N ARG A 249 -13.66 -2.11 17.33
CA ARG A 249 -14.10 -3.44 17.75
C ARG A 249 -13.78 -3.69 19.22
N VAL A 250 -12.60 -3.29 19.67
CA VAL A 250 -12.17 -3.41 21.09
C VAL A 250 -13.03 -2.50 21.98
N LEU A 251 -13.15 -1.23 21.62
CA LEU A 251 -13.83 -0.22 22.43
C LEU A 251 -15.36 -0.27 22.31
N LYS A 252 -15.89 -0.92 21.26
CA LYS A 252 -17.32 -0.92 20.89
C LYS A 252 -17.90 0.48 20.67
N ARG A 253 -17.01 1.44 20.41
CA ARG A 253 -17.27 2.86 20.10
C ARG A 253 -16.08 3.42 19.34
N SER A 254 -16.23 4.60 18.74
CA SER A 254 -15.13 5.24 18.04
C SER A 254 -14.00 5.63 19.00
N ALA A 255 -12.77 5.22 18.66
CA ALA A 255 -11.56 5.58 19.43
C ALA A 255 -11.24 7.07 19.30
N VAL A 256 -11.42 7.60 18.09
CA VAL A 256 -11.29 9.01 17.74
C VAL A 256 -12.62 9.45 17.13
N PRO A 257 -13.19 10.61 17.54
CA PRO A 257 -14.43 11.11 16.96
C PRO A 257 -14.32 11.22 15.43
N PRO A 258 -15.33 10.79 14.65
CA PRO A 258 -15.23 10.74 13.18
C PRO A 258 -14.85 12.07 12.51
N LYS A 259 -15.32 13.21 13.06
CA LYS A 259 -14.95 14.54 12.57
C LYS A 259 -13.46 14.85 12.81
N ALA A 260 -12.95 14.54 14.00
CA ALA A 260 -11.54 14.73 14.34
C ALA A 260 -10.64 13.84 13.48
N ALA A 261 -11.01 12.56 13.31
CA ALA A 261 -10.31 11.64 12.43
C ALA A 261 -10.25 12.17 10.99
N ALA A 262 -11.37 12.68 10.45
CA ALA A 262 -11.39 13.26 9.10
C ALA A 262 -10.46 14.47 8.96
N VAL A 263 -10.40 15.37 9.97
CA VAL A 263 -9.47 16.52 9.97
C VAL A 263 -8.02 16.05 9.97
N LEU A 264 -7.67 15.08 10.82
CA LEU A 264 -6.30 14.55 10.87
C LEU A 264 -5.90 13.85 9.56
N PHE A 265 -6.81 13.10 8.94
CA PHE A 265 -6.58 12.52 7.62
C PHE A 265 -6.47 13.57 6.51
N LEU A 266 -7.23 14.67 6.58
CA LEU A 266 -7.06 15.80 5.66
C LEU A 266 -5.67 16.41 5.79
N ILE A 267 -5.17 16.59 7.02
CA ILE A 267 -3.82 17.11 7.28
C ILE A 267 -2.75 16.19 6.68
N LEU A 268 -2.90 14.86 6.79
CA LEU A 268 -2.00 13.88 6.16
C LEU A 268 -2.07 13.91 4.62
N MET A 269 -3.29 14.02 4.08
CA MET A 269 -3.55 13.88 2.64
C MET A 269 -3.21 15.13 1.83
N LEU A 270 -3.64 16.31 2.27
CA LEU A 270 -3.58 17.55 1.46
C LEU A 270 -2.17 17.90 0.98
N PRO A 271 -1.11 17.80 1.80
CA PRO A 271 0.25 18.10 1.36
C PRO A 271 0.75 17.19 0.23
N THR A 272 0.13 16.02 -0.01
CA THR A 272 0.54 15.13 -1.10
C THR A 272 0.05 15.57 -2.47
N ALA A 273 -0.97 16.44 -2.52
CA ALA A 273 -1.59 16.87 -3.77
C ALA A 273 -0.64 17.69 -4.67
N VAL A 274 0.41 18.27 -4.09
CA VAL A 274 1.45 19.01 -4.85
C VAL A 274 2.48 18.09 -5.52
N GLY A 275 2.50 16.79 -5.17
CA GLY A 275 3.47 15.81 -5.68
C GLY A 275 3.56 15.78 -7.21
N PRO A 276 2.44 15.62 -7.95
CA PRO A 276 2.47 15.65 -9.41
C PRO A 276 3.02 16.97 -9.96
N TRP A 277 2.61 18.10 -9.38
CA TRP A 277 3.09 19.41 -9.84
C TRP A 277 4.61 19.54 -9.66
N TRP A 278 5.17 19.06 -8.55
CA TRP A 278 6.62 19.05 -8.35
C TRP A 278 7.34 18.23 -9.41
N THR A 279 6.88 17.02 -9.74
CA THR A 279 7.57 16.20 -10.74
C THR A 279 7.49 16.77 -12.16
N PHE A 280 6.45 17.52 -12.49
CA PHE A 280 6.33 18.21 -13.78
C PHE A 280 7.14 19.52 -13.88
N ASN A 281 7.43 20.19 -12.76
CA ASN A 281 7.97 21.57 -12.79
C ASN A 281 9.32 21.73 -12.07
N SER A 282 9.81 20.70 -11.37
CA SER A 282 10.99 20.80 -10.52
C SER A 282 11.75 19.48 -10.49
N SER A 283 13.07 19.55 -10.55
CA SER A 283 13.98 18.43 -10.32
C SER A 283 14.37 18.22 -8.84
N SER A 284 13.81 19.01 -7.90
CA SER A 284 14.19 18.93 -6.49
C SER A 284 13.59 17.73 -5.77
N MET A 285 14.44 16.75 -5.49
CA MET A 285 14.14 15.60 -4.62
C MET A 285 13.90 16.03 -3.15
N THR A 286 14.45 17.17 -2.72
CA THR A 286 14.37 17.66 -1.33
C THR A 286 12.95 17.99 -0.90
N HIS A 287 12.07 18.43 -1.82
CA HIS A 287 10.67 18.74 -1.48
C HIS A 287 9.94 17.51 -0.92
N PHE A 288 10.15 16.34 -1.54
CA PHE A 288 9.58 15.09 -1.06
C PHE A 288 10.14 14.67 0.29
N THR A 289 11.45 14.83 0.51
CA THR A 289 12.06 14.52 1.81
C THR A 289 11.47 15.39 2.93
N ARG A 290 11.30 16.70 2.70
CA ARG A 290 10.66 17.60 3.66
C ARG A 290 9.19 17.24 3.91
N LEU A 291 8.48 16.84 2.85
CA LEU A 291 7.11 16.33 2.96
C LEU A 291 7.06 15.11 3.90
N MET A 292 7.98 14.15 3.80
CA MET A 292 8.03 13.02 4.74
C MET A 292 8.44 13.43 6.16
N GLN A 293 9.42 14.33 6.30
CA GLN A 293 9.91 14.79 7.60
C GLN A 293 8.79 15.43 8.45
N TRP A 294 7.89 16.19 7.84
CA TRP A 294 6.87 16.97 8.57
C TRP A 294 5.43 16.55 8.30
N GLY A 295 5.18 15.83 7.20
CA GLY A 295 3.82 15.51 6.75
C GLY A 295 3.18 14.32 7.45
N ILE A 296 3.97 13.45 8.11
CA ILE A 296 3.46 12.23 8.75
C ILE A 296 3.29 12.39 10.26
N PHE A 297 4.40 12.54 10.98
CA PHE A 297 4.42 12.33 12.43
C PHE A 297 3.46 13.22 13.24
N PRO A 298 3.16 14.50 12.88
CA PRO A 298 2.33 15.33 13.76
C PRO A 298 0.90 14.81 13.87
N ALA A 299 0.26 14.52 12.74
CA ALA A 299 -1.12 14.02 12.74
C ALA A 299 -1.21 12.59 13.28
N VAL A 300 -0.23 11.73 12.95
CA VAL A 300 -0.15 10.36 13.49
C VAL A 300 0.05 10.37 15.01
N SER A 301 0.90 11.26 15.53
CA SER A 301 1.11 11.39 16.98
C SER A 301 -0.18 11.78 17.71
N VAL A 302 -0.96 12.70 17.15
CA VAL A 302 -2.27 13.06 17.70
C VAL A 302 -3.22 11.87 17.66
N PHE A 303 -3.26 11.09 16.56
CA PHE A 303 -4.03 9.84 16.48
C PHE A 303 -3.65 8.83 17.57
N MET A 304 -2.34 8.63 17.78
CA MET A 304 -1.81 7.67 18.75
C MET A 304 -2.13 8.10 20.19
N ILE A 305 -1.90 9.36 20.52
CA ILE A 305 -2.22 9.91 21.85
C ILE A 305 -3.72 9.78 22.12
N TRP A 306 -4.57 10.15 21.16
CA TRP A 306 -6.02 10.05 21.33
C TRP A 306 -6.47 8.60 21.53
N SER A 307 -5.95 7.68 20.70
CA SER A 307 -6.26 6.25 20.79
C SER A 307 -5.82 5.66 22.13
N ALA A 308 -4.62 6.01 22.61
CA ALA A 308 -4.11 5.59 23.90
C ALA A 308 -4.97 6.12 25.07
N VAL A 309 -5.37 7.40 25.04
CA VAL A 309 -6.28 7.99 26.03
C VAL A 309 -7.64 7.29 26.02
N SER A 310 -8.18 6.97 24.85
CA SER A 310 -9.45 6.26 24.71
C SER A 310 -9.41 4.84 25.27
N LEU A 311 -8.31 4.11 25.04
CA LEU A 311 -8.05 2.80 25.62
C LEU A 311 -7.89 2.89 27.14
N PHE A 312 -7.08 3.83 27.63
CA PHE A 312 -6.83 4.03 29.06
C PHE A 312 -8.12 4.34 29.82
N LYS A 313 -8.98 5.20 29.27
CA LYS A 313 -10.30 5.51 29.86
C LYS A 313 -11.24 4.31 29.88
N ALA A 314 -11.08 3.36 28.95
CA ALA A 314 -11.92 2.17 28.83
C ALA A 314 -11.41 0.95 29.63
N ARG A 315 -10.18 1.00 30.15
CA ARG A 315 -9.49 -0.15 30.76
C ARG A 315 -10.26 -0.88 31.86
N GLY A 316 -11.04 -0.14 32.66
CA GLY A 316 -11.84 -0.70 33.76
C GLY A 316 -13.02 -1.55 33.29
N GLY A 317 -13.40 -1.46 32.01
CA GLY A 317 -14.51 -2.22 31.42
C GLY A 317 -14.07 -3.42 30.57
N PHE A 318 -12.77 -3.67 30.43
CA PHE A 318 -12.27 -4.78 29.60
C PHE A 318 -12.39 -6.12 30.32
N ARG A 319 -12.88 -7.13 29.60
CA ARG A 319 -12.81 -8.52 30.04
C ARG A 319 -11.46 -9.12 29.68
N PRO A 320 -10.96 -10.15 30.38
CA PRO A 320 -9.71 -10.82 30.03
C PRO A 320 -9.67 -11.33 28.57
N GLY A 321 -10.81 -11.71 28.00
CA GLY A 321 -10.93 -12.12 26.59
C GLY A 321 -10.77 -10.97 25.60
N ASP A 322 -11.10 -9.73 25.97
CA ASP A 322 -10.94 -8.56 25.10
C ASP A 322 -9.45 -8.27 24.85
N LEU A 323 -8.61 -8.46 25.89
CA LEU A 323 -7.16 -8.28 25.84
C LEU A 323 -6.44 -9.35 24.98
N ARG A 324 -7.08 -10.51 24.80
CA ARG A 324 -6.57 -11.60 23.94
C ARG A 324 -7.17 -11.57 22.53
N SER A 325 -8.08 -10.63 22.26
CA SER A 325 -8.71 -10.54 20.95
C SER A 325 -7.65 -10.18 19.89
N PRO A 326 -7.73 -10.74 18.66
CA PRO A 326 -6.82 -10.36 17.57
C PRO A 326 -6.82 -8.86 17.29
N ALA A 327 -7.96 -8.19 17.54
CA ALA A 327 -8.07 -6.74 17.37
C ALA A 327 -7.29 -5.94 18.41
N PHE A 328 -7.24 -6.40 19.66
CA PHE A 328 -6.44 -5.75 20.68
C PHE A 328 -4.95 -6.01 20.45
N VAL A 329 -4.58 -7.28 20.24
CA VAL A 329 -3.18 -7.67 20.00
C VAL A 329 -2.62 -6.94 18.78
N GLY A 330 -3.33 -6.98 17.65
CA GLY A 330 -2.87 -6.34 16.41
C GLY A 330 -2.85 -4.81 16.42
N PHE A 331 -3.38 -4.15 17.45
CA PHE A 331 -3.19 -2.71 17.64
C PHE A 331 -1.98 -2.40 18.55
N VAL A 332 -1.69 -3.27 19.52
CA VAL A 332 -0.65 -3.03 20.53
C VAL A 332 0.73 -3.55 20.08
N THR A 333 0.76 -4.51 19.16
CA THR A 333 1.99 -5.01 18.50
C THR A 333 2.32 -4.21 17.25
#